data_AF-A0A0L0C1P9-F1
#
_entry.id   AF-A0A0L0C1P9-F1
#
_cell.length_a   1.000
_cell.length_b   1.000
_cell.length_c   1.000
_cell.angle_alpha   90.00
_cell.angle_beta   90.00
_cell.angle_gamma   90.00
#
_symmetry.space_group_name_H-M   'P 1'
#
loop_
_entity.id
_entity.type
_entity.pdbx_description
1 polymer ?
#
loop_
_entity_poly.entity_id
_entity_poly.type
_entity_poly.pdbx_seq_one_letter_code
_entity_poly.pdbx_strand_id
1 'polypeptide(L)' 'MSQLTSSWQILLLKWQRNTELNMLGIDKRYIFGVLPLLGFAIGHYLDLKETERMTMFRDKSALYGRPEGRQQPSW' A
#
# COMPACT_ATOMS: atom_id res chain seq x y z
N MET A 1 13.41 -15.45 -55.47
CA MET A 1 12.22 -14.66 -55.07
C MET A 1 11.84 -15.04 -53.64
N SER A 2 12.25 -14.28 -52.62
CA SER A 2 11.89 -14.59 -51.22
C SER A 2 11.88 -13.36 -50.30
N GLN A 3 11.45 -12.20 -50.82
CA GLN A 3 11.45 -10.92 -50.10
C GLN A 3 10.00 -10.44 -49.82
N LEU A 4 9.17 -11.31 -49.26
CA LEU A 4 7.80 -10.95 -48.85
C LEU A 4 7.38 -11.75 -47.62
N THR A 5 8.16 -11.64 -46.55
CA THR A 5 7.70 -12.03 -45.21
C THR A 5 6.60 -11.05 -44.80
N SER A 6 5.35 -11.52 -44.88
CA SER A 6 4.13 -10.77 -44.66
C SER A 6 4.23 -9.85 -43.44
N SER A 7 3.77 -8.59 -43.56
CA SER A 7 3.66 -7.63 -42.45
C SER A 7 2.92 -8.21 -41.23
N TRP A 8 2.04 -9.18 -41.48
CA TRP A 8 1.37 -9.99 -40.47
C TRP A 8 2.32 -10.82 -39.59
N GLN A 9 3.41 -11.36 -40.14
CA GLN A 9 4.43 -12.08 -39.36
C GLN A 9 5.19 -11.13 -38.44
N ILE A 10 5.49 -9.92 -38.90
CA ILE A 10 6.13 -8.88 -38.09
C ILE A 10 5.20 -8.42 -36.97
N LEU A 11 3.91 -8.23 -37.26
CA LEU A 11 2.90 -7.88 -36.25
C LEU A 11 2.67 -9.01 -35.24
N LEU A 12 2.66 -10.26 -35.67
CA LEU A 12 2.56 -11.43 -34.80
C LEU A 12 3.79 -11.55 -33.87
N LEU A 13 5.00 -11.34 -34.39
CA LEU A 13 6.22 -11.30 -33.58
C LEU A 13 6.25 -10.11 -32.61
N LYS A 14 5.63 -8.98 -32.97
CA LYS A 14 5.52 -7.79 -32.12
C LYS A 14 4.45 -7.97 -31.04
N TRP A 15 3.38 -8.70 -31.35
CA TRP A 15 2.35 -9.09 -30.38
C TRP A 15 2.87 -10.10 -29.36
N GLN A 16 3.69 -11.07 -29.80
CA GLN A 16 4.35 -12.04 -28.91
C GLN A 16 5.37 -11.39 -27.94
N ARG A 17 5.94 -10.23 -28.29
CA ARG A 17 6.89 -9.49 -27.44
C ARG A 17 6.21 -8.75 -26.28
N ASN A 18 4.89 -8.59 -26.31
CA ASN A 18 4.15 -7.73 -25.39
C ASN A 18 3.58 -8.43 -24.14
N THR A 19 3.98 -9.68 -23.88
CA THR A 19 3.58 -10.45 -22.69
C THR A 19 4.68 -10.60 -21.64
N GLU A 20 5.81 -9.93 -21.83
CA GLU A 20 6.98 -9.96 -20.93
C GLU A 20 6.96 -8.81 -19.90
N LEU A 21 5.84 -8.58 -19.21
CA LEU A 21 5.82 -7.71 -18.02
C LEU A 21 6.28 -8.46 -16.75
N ASN A 22 7.18 -9.44 -16.91
CA ASN A 22 7.85 -10.15 -15.81
C ASN A 22 9.23 -9.55 -15.47
N MET A 23 9.61 -8.43 -16.09
CA MET A 23 10.92 -7.79 -15.93
C MET A 23 11.27 -7.41 -14.47
N LEU A 24 10.27 -7.29 -13.59
CA LEU A 24 10.46 -6.96 -12.16
C LEU A 24 10.28 -8.16 -11.22
N GLY A 25 9.99 -9.37 -11.72
CA GLY A 25 9.80 -10.56 -10.87
C GLY A 25 8.60 -10.51 -9.91
N ILE A 26 7.77 -9.45 -9.99
CA ILE A 26 6.57 -9.30 -9.16
C ILE A 26 5.45 -10.11 -9.81
N ASP A 27 5.30 -11.35 -9.35
CA ASP A 27 4.14 -12.18 -9.70
C ASP A 27 2.85 -11.49 -9.22
N LYS A 28 1.78 -11.54 -10.03
CA LYS A 28 0.48 -10.91 -9.72
C LYS A 28 -0.08 -11.39 -8.39
N ARG A 29 0.31 -12.59 -7.95
CA ARG A 29 -0.03 -13.17 -6.64
C ARG A 29 0.50 -12.35 -5.46
N TYR A 30 1.70 -11.79 -5.58
CA TYR A 30 2.28 -10.94 -4.53
C TYR A 30 1.53 -9.62 -4.40
N ILE A 31 1.02 -9.06 -5.50
CA ILE A 31 0.24 -7.83 -5.47
C ILE A 31 -1.03 -8.02 -4.63
N PHE A 32 -1.74 -9.13 -4.80
CA PHE A 32 -2.95 -9.43 -4.01
C PHE A 32 -2.67 -9.69 -2.53
N GLY A 33 -1.47 -10.15 -2.15
CA GLY A 33 -1.09 -10.32 -0.75
C GLY A 33 -0.56 -9.03 -0.09
N VAL A 34 0.27 -8.29 -0.82
CA VAL A 34 0.96 -7.09 -0.30
C VAL A 34 0.03 -5.89 -0.24
N LEU A 35 -0.88 -5.73 -1.20
CA LEU A 35 -1.76 -4.56 -1.27
C LEU A 35 -2.70 -4.43 -0.05
N PRO A 36 -3.38 -5.50 0.42
CA PRO A 36 -4.19 -5.42 1.64
C PRO A 36 -3.36 -5.12 2.90
N LEU A 37 -2.16 -5.71 3.01
CA LEU A 37 -1.28 -5.48 4.15
C LEU A 37 -0.79 -4.03 4.22
N LEU A 38 -0.40 -3.46 3.08
CA LEU A 38 -0.03 -2.05 2.99
C LEU A 38 -1.23 -1.14 3.29
N GLY A 39 -2.40 -1.44 2.75
CA GLY A 39 -3.62 -0.69 3.04
C GLY A 39 -3.97 -0.70 4.53
N PHE A 40 -3.87 -1.85 5.18
CA PHE A 40 -4.10 -1.99 6.63
C PHE A 40 -3.08 -1.19 7.44
N ALA A 41 -1.78 -1.32 7.13
CA ALA A 41 -0.73 -0.63 7.85
C ALA A 41 -0.87 0.90 7.75
N ILE A 42 -1.14 1.40 6.54
CA ILE A 42 -1.36 2.84 6.31
C ILE A 42 -2.62 3.32 7.03
N GLY A 43 -3.72 2.56 6.92
CA GLY A 43 -4.97 2.89 7.61
C GLY A 43 -4.80 2.96 9.13
N HIS A 44 -4.14 1.96 9.72
CA HIS A 44 -3.85 1.93 11.15
C HIS A 44 -2.96 3.10 11.58
N TYR A 45 -1.94 3.43 10.79
CA TYR A 45 -1.07 4.57 11.08
C TYR A 45 -1.85 5.91 11.08
N LEU A 46 -2.74 6.10 10.11
CA LEU A 46 -3.59 7.30 10.05
C LEU A 46 -4.54 7.40 11.26
N ASP A 47 -5.12 6.27 11.67
CA ASP A 47 -6.01 6.20 12.83
C ASP A 47 -5.30 6.55 14.15
N LEU A 48 -4.06 6.09 14.32
CA LEU A 48 -3.21 6.47 15.45
C LEU A 48 -2.92 7.98 15.47
N LYS A 49 -2.65 8.57 14.31
CA LYS A 49 -2.44 10.03 14.20
C LYS A 49 -3.69 10.84 14.51
N GLU A 50 -4.85 10.34 14.11
CA GLU A 50 -6.12 10.96 14.44
C GLU A 50 -6.44 10.82 15.94
N THR A 51 -6.08 9.69 16.56
CA THR A 51 -6.17 9.50 18.01
C THR A 51 -5.27 10.47 18.78
N GLU A 52 -4.05 10.71 18.31
CA GLU A 52 -3.14 11.72 18.88
C GLU A 52 -3.78 13.12 18.87
N ARG A 53 -4.53 13.48 17.81
CA ARG A 53 -5.27 14.76 17.71
C ARG A 53 -6.42 14.86 18.71
N MET A 54 -7.01 13.73 19.10
CA MET A 54 -8.11 13.66 20.07
C MET A 54 -7.65 13.63 21.54
N THR A 55 -6.38 13.92 21.82
CA THR A 55 -5.83 13.91 23.18
C THR A 55 -6.10 15.18 24.00
N MET A 56 -6.80 16.19 23.45
CA MET A 56 -7.04 17.47 24.14
C MET A 56 -7.85 17.33 25.44
N PHE A 57 -8.74 16.34 25.52
CA PHE A 57 -9.52 16.00 26.72
C PHE A 57 -8.90 14.86 27.55
N ARG A 58 -7.71 14.39 27.17
CA ARG A 58 -7.01 13.30 27.86
C ARG A 58 -6.68 13.73 29.28
N ASP A 59 -6.95 12.84 30.23
CA ASP A 59 -6.68 13.01 31.66
C ASP A 59 -7.33 14.26 32.31
N LYS A 60 -8.38 14.81 31.68
CA LYS A 60 -9.17 15.96 32.20
C LYS A 60 -10.56 15.57 32.71
N SER A 61 -10.95 14.30 32.63
CA SER A 61 -12.28 13.86 33.08
C SER A 61 -12.34 13.67 34.60
N ALA A 62 -13.53 13.75 35.19
CA ALA A 62 -13.70 13.56 36.64
C ALA A 62 -13.31 12.15 37.13
N LEU A 63 -13.42 11.13 36.27
CA LEU A 63 -13.12 9.73 36.60
C LEU A 63 -11.65 9.34 36.34
N TYR A 64 -11.04 9.90 35.29
CA TYR A 64 -9.67 9.55 34.87
C TYR A 64 -8.70 10.73 34.96
N GLY A 65 -9.07 11.78 35.70
CA GLY A 65 -8.22 12.92 35.99
C GLY A 65 -6.96 12.46 36.71
N ARG A 66 -5.80 12.77 36.14
CA ARG A 66 -4.50 12.46 36.75
C ARG A 66 -3.82 13.74 37.26
N PRO A 67 -3.05 13.66 38.36
CA PRO A 67 -2.20 14.75 38.80
C PRO A 67 -1.20 15.12 37.70
N GLU A 68 -1.01 16.42 37.49
CA GLU A 68 -0.13 16.96 36.45
C GLU A 68 1.31 16.45 36.65
N GLY A 69 1.94 15.90 35.60
CA GLY A 69 3.36 15.53 35.64
C GLY A 69 3.75 14.14 35.09
N ARG A 70 2.83 13.28 34.66
CA ARG A 70 3.20 12.08 33.88
C ARG A 70 3.35 12.42 32.41
N GLN A 71 4.52 12.13 31.86
CA GLN A 71 4.86 12.38 30.45
C GLN A 71 4.26 11.37 29.46
N GLN A 72 3.81 10.20 29.93
CA GLN A 72 3.29 9.14 29.06
C GLN A 72 1.75 9.11 29.05
N PRO A 73 1.10 8.84 27.90
CA PRO A 73 -0.35 8.70 27.79
C PRO A 73 -0.89 7.58 28.70
N SER A 74 -2.19 7.60 28.98
CA SER A 74 -2.88 6.56 29.75
C SER A 74 -3.19 5.28 28.95
N TRP A 75 -2.83 5.23 27.67
CA TRP A 75 -3.11 4.18 26.70
C TRP A 75 -1.89 3.88 25.84
#